data_AF-A0A9W9R7L9-F1
#
_entry.id   AF-A0A9W9R7L9-F1
#
_cell.length_a   1.000
_cell.length_b   1.000
_cell.length_c   1.000
_cell.angle_alpha   90.00
_cell.angle_beta   90.00
_cell.angle_gamma   90.00
#
_symmetry.space_group_name_H-M   'P 1'
#
loop_
_entity.id
_entity.type
_entity.pdbx_description
1 polymer ?
#
loop_
_entity_poly.entity_id
_entity_poly.type
_entity_poly.pdbx_seq_one_letter_code
_entity_poly.pdbx_strand_id
1 'polypeptide(L)'
;MAYRDFQYRLDRLPNEPRSPLLDDDGAPLYETQEKSLLIKIIRQNDTTRLQQYISAYSGATVIAPSEAGHPWFHDPFWVAAAYGNTETWQLLLEQYDIASAGNTPSY
;
A
#
# COMPACT_ATOMS: atom_id res chain seq x y z
N MET A 1 -12.48 -7.91 7.74
CA MET A 1 -12.75 -6.91 6.70
C MET A 1 -12.62 -7.57 5.34
N ALA A 2 -13.57 -7.33 4.45
CA ALA A 2 -13.56 -7.68 3.04
C ALA A 2 -13.20 -6.44 2.20
N TYR A 3 -12.86 -6.61 0.92
CA TYR A 3 -12.58 -5.46 0.05
C TYR A 3 -13.78 -4.51 -0.10
N ARG A 4 -15.01 -5.05 -0.03
CA ARG A 4 -16.25 -4.28 0.00
C ARG A 4 -16.32 -3.23 1.11
N ASP A 5 -15.63 -3.43 2.22
CA ASP A 5 -15.58 -2.45 3.31
C ASP A 5 -14.85 -1.16 2.88
N PHE A 6 -14.02 -1.22 1.84
CA PHE A 6 -13.27 -0.08 1.27
C PHE A 6 -13.97 0.58 0.08
N GLN A 7 -15.15 0.07 -0.33
CA GLN A 7 -15.96 0.71 -1.38
C GLN A 7 -16.66 1.98 -0.88
N TYR A 8 -16.80 2.11 0.44
CA TYR A 8 -17.37 3.29 1.08
C TYR A 8 -16.28 4.29 1.43
N ARG A 9 -16.36 5.48 0.84
CA ARG A 9 -15.41 6.58 1.08
C ARG A 9 -15.67 7.19 2.46
N LEU A 10 -14.93 6.75 3.46
CA LEU A 10 -15.00 7.27 4.82
C LEU A 10 -14.28 8.61 4.97
N ASP A 11 -13.18 8.83 4.25
CA ASP A 11 -12.36 10.05 4.36
C ASP A 11 -11.79 10.48 3.00
N ARG A 12 -11.73 11.79 2.74
CA ARG A 12 -11.07 12.35 1.54
C ARG A 12 -9.58 12.56 1.85
N LEU A 13 -8.72 11.69 1.32
CA LEU A 13 -7.28 11.85 1.44
C LEU A 13 -6.78 12.99 0.54
N PRO A 14 -5.77 13.78 0.97
CA PRO A 14 -5.17 14.83 0.14
C PRO A 14 -4.41 14.27 -1.08
N ASN A 15 -4.00 12.99 -1.04
CA ASN A 15 -3.26 12.30 -2.10
C ASN A 15 -4.11 11.19 -2.73
N GLU A 16 -5.24 11.55 -3.32
CA GLU A 16 -6.07 10.58 -4.05
C GLU A 16 -5.34 10.03 -5.27
N PRO A 17 -5.46 8.73 -5.55
CA PRO A 17 -4.78 8.14 -6.68
C PRO A 17 -5.35 8.74 -7.98
N ARG A 18 -4.49 8.97 -8.97
CA ARG A 18 -4.91 9.49 -10.30
C ARG A 18 -5.90 8.55 -10.99
N SER A 19 -5.90 7.28 -10.62
CA SER A 19 -6.84 6.28 -11.09
C SER A 19 -7.24 5.41 -9.88
N PRO A 20 -8.55 5.27 -9.58
CA PRO A 20 -8.99 4.48 -8.45
C PRO A 20 -8.64 3.01 -8.66
N LEU A 21 -8.17 2.35 -7.60
CA LEU A 21 -8.08 0.89 -7.58
C LEU A 21 -9.50 0.33 -7.67
N LEU A 22 -9.73 -0.65 -8.53
CA LEU A 22 -11.06 -1.24 -8.72
C LEU A 22 -11.12 -2.60 -8.02
N ASP A 23 -12.27 -2.89 -7.40
CA ASP A 23 -12.62 -4.22 -6.90
C ASP A 23 -13.08 -5.13 -8.05
N ASP A 24 -13.30 -6.41 -7.77
CA ASP A 24 -13.70 -7.40 -8.78
C ASP A 24 -15.06 -7.05 -9.43
N ASP A 25 -15.93 -6.36 -8.68
CA ASP A 25 -17.22 -5.84 -9.15
C ASP A 25 -17.10 -4.52 -9.96
N GLY A 26 -15.87 -4.03 -10.18
CA GLY A 26 -15.58 -2.75 -10.85
C GLY A 26 -15.80 -1.51 -9.96
N ALA A 27 -16.16 -1.69 -8.69
CA ALA A 27 -16.34 -0.60 -7.74
C ALA A 27 -14.99 -0.03 -7.29
N PRO A 28 -14.85 1.30 -7.12
CA PRO A 28 -13.61 1.88 -6.62
C PRO A 28 -13.36 1.48 -5.16
N LEU A 29 -12.11 1.16 -4.84
CA LEU A 29 -11.60 0.92 -3.50
C LEU A 29 -10.84 2.17 -3.04
N TYR A 30 -11.24 2.69 -1.88
CA TYR A 30 -10.65 3.87 -1.28
C TYR A 30 -9.68 3.50 -0.17
N GLU A 31 -8.53 4.17 -0.18
CA GLU A 31 -7.59 4.11 0.93
C GLU A 31 -8.05 5.01 2.08
N THR A 32 -7.64 4.63 3.29
CA THR A 32 -7.87 5.32 4.56
C THR A 32 -6.60 6.03 5.03
N GLN A 33 -6.72 6.97 5.97
CA GLN A 33 -5.54 7.64 6.56
C GLN A 33 -4.58 6.65 7.22
N GLU A 34 -5.11 5.55 7.73
CA GLU A 34 -4.37 4.50 8.44
C GLU A 34 -3.80 3.40 7.51
N LYS A 35 -3.76 3.62 6.19
CA LYS A 35 -3.29 2.64 5.19
C LYS A 35 -4.00 1.28 5.26
N SER A 36 -5.25 1.25 5.74
CA SER A 36 -5.99 0.02 6.00
C SER A 36 -6.21 -0.84 4.75
N LEU A 37 -6.36 -0.23 3.57
CA LEU A 37 -6.51 -0.97 2.31
C LEU A 37 -5.18 -1.66 1.95
N LEU A 38 -4.06 -0.93 2.00
CA LEU A 38 -2.72 -1.50 1.80
C LEU A 38 -2.45 -2.68 2.76
N ILE A 39 -2.70 -2.49 4.05
CA ILE A 39 -2.51 -3.55 5.06
C ILE A 39 -3.38 -4.77 4.75
N LYS A 40 -4.61 -4.57 4.29
CA LYS A 40 -5.50 -5.66 3.89
C LYS A 40 -5.00 -6.41 2.65
N ILE A 41 -4.48 -5.70 1.65
CA ILE A 41 -3.85 -6.29 0.45
C ILE A 41 -2.65 -7.15 0.88
N ILE A 42 -1.76 -6.60 1.71
CA ILE A 42 -0.57 -7.29 2.20
C ILE A 42 -0.95 -8.53 3.00
N ARG A 43 -1.90 -8.44 3.93
CA ARG A 43 -2.33 -9.60 4.76
C ARG A 43 -2.88 -10.76 3.94
N GLN A 44 -3.43 -10.49 2.77
CA GLN A 44 -3.94 -11.53 1.86
C GLN A 44 -2.87 -12.04 0.90
N ASN A 45 -1.65 -11.50 0.97
CA ASN A 45 -0.57 -11.75 0.03
C ASN A 45 -1.01 -11.50 -1.43
N ASP A 46 -1.89 -10.51 -1.64
CA ASP A 46 -2.45 -10.19 -2.96
C ASP A 46 -1.48 -9.31 -3.74
N THR A 47 -0.53 -9.95 -4.40
CA THR A 47 0.53 -9.31 -5.18
C THR A 47 0.00 -8.51 -6.37
N THR A 48 -1.09 -8.98 -6.99
CA THR A 48 -1.70 -8.31 -8.14
C THR A 48 -2.31 -6.98 -7.71
N ARG A 49 -3.12 -6.97 -6.64
CA ARG A 49 -3.67 -5.72 -6.11
C ARG A 49 -2.61 -4.82 -5.51
N LEU A 50 -1.52 -5.37 -4.95
CA LEU A 50 -0.40 -4.57 -4.45
C LEU A 50 0.28 -3.79 -5.57
N GLN A 51 0.55 -4.42 -6.72
CA GLN A 51 1.12 -3.74 -7.89
C GLN A 51 0.20 -2.65 -8.45
N GLN A 52 -1.10 -2.92 -8.53
CA GLN A 52 -2.09 -1.92 -8.94
C GLN A 52 -2.14 -0.75 -7.96
N TYR A 53 -2.10 -1.04 -6.66
CA TYR A 53 -2.08 -0.03 -5.61
C TYR A 53 -0.83 0.88 -5.72
N ILE A 54 0.36 0.30 -5.87
CA ILE A 54 1.61 1.05 -6.04
C ILE A 54 1.54 1.96 -7.28
N SER A 55 0.98 1.46 -8.37
CA SER A 55 0.80 2.21 -9.62
C SER A 55 -0.19 3.37 -9.47
N ALA A 56 -1.28 3.15 -8.73
CA ALA A 56 -2.34 4.12 -8.54
C ALA A 56 -1.93 5.29 -7.63
N TYR A 57 -1.23 4.99 -6.53
CA TYR A 57 -0.90 5.98 -5.48
C TYR A 57 0.45 6.70 -5.67
N SER A 58 1.10 6.53 -6.83
CA SER A 58 2.29 7.29 -7.25
C SER A 58 3.48 7.26 -6.27
N GLY A 59 4.16 6.12 -6.20
CA GLY A 59 5.55 6.05 -5.73
C GLY A 59 5.74 5.77 -4.24
N ALA A 60 6.95 5.35 -3.87
CA ALA A 60 7.23 4.61 -2.64
C ALA A 60 6.96 5.33 -1.31
N THR A 61 6.55 6.60 -1.32
CA THR A 61 6.07 7.30 -0.12
C THR A 61 4.85 6.62 0.50
N VAL A 62 4.05 5.92 -0.31
CA VAL A 62 2.82 5.24 0.16
C VAL A 62 3.15 3.93 0.87
N ILE A 63 4.13 3.18 0.34
CA ILE A 63 4.63 1.92 0.92
C ILE A 63 5.81 2.11 1.88
N ALA A 64 6.20 3.36 2.15
CA ALA A 64 7.28 3.66 3.06
C ALA A 64 7.00 3.07 4.45
N PRO A 65 8.06 2.68 5.18
CA PRO A 65 7.94 2.31 6.59
C PRO A 65 7.18 3.39 7.35
N SER A 66 6.41 2.97 8.35
CA SER A 66 5.73 3.91 9.24
C SER A 66 6.77 4.75 9.98
N GLU A 67 6.50 6.05 10.12
CA GLU A 67 7.37 6.95 10.89
C GLU A 67 7.47 6.49 12.36
N ALA A 68 8.60 6.80 13.00
CA ALA A 68 8.81 6.47 14.40
C ALA A 68 7.70 7.08 15.28
N GLY A 69 6.98 6.22 16.02
CA GLY A 69 5.85 6.61 16.87
C GLY A 69 4.48 6.28 16.28
N HIS A 70 4.40 5.88 15.01
CA HIS A 70 3.18 5.28 14.46
C HIS A 70 3.02 3.82 14.92
N PRO A 71 1.77 3.31 15.03
CA PRO A 71 1.55 1.95 15.47
C PRO A 71 2.11 0.95 14.46
N TRP A 72 2.95 0.02 14.93
CA TRP A 72 3.63 -1.00 14.13
C TRP A 72 2.69 -1.88 13.30
N PHE A 73 1.42 -2.01 13.67
CA PHE A 73 0.43 -2.78 12.91
C PHE A 73 -0.08 -2.08 11.64
N HIS A 74 0.32 -0.83 11.42
CA HIS A 74 0.15 -0.10 10.16
C HIS A 74 1.41 -0.08 9.30
N ASP A 75 2.52 -0.66 9.78
CA ASP A 75 3.74 -0.74 9.00
C ASP A 75 3.64 -1.88 7.97
N PRO A 76 3.76 -1.58 6.66
CA PRO A 76 3.58 -2.57 5.61
C PRO A 76 4.63 -3.68 5.64
N PHE A 77 5.87 -3.37 6.04
CA PHE A 77 6.95 -4.36 6.14
C PHE A 77 6.75 -5.27 7.35
N TRP A 78 6.39 -4.69 8.49
CA TRP A 78 6.09 -5.46 9.70
C TRP A 78 4.91 -6.40 9.46
N VAL A 79 3.83 -5.92 8.84
CA VAL A 79 2.66 -6.75 8.55
C VAL A 79 3.00 -7.88 7.58
N ALA A 80 3.73 -7.61 6.50
CA ALA A 80 4.12 -8.65 5.55
C ALA A 80 4.96 -9.74 6.24
N ALA A 81 5.91 -9.34 7.10
CA ALA A 81 6.74 -10.27 7.87
C ALA A 81 5.93 -11.05 8.91
N ALA A 82 5.06 -10.38 9.68
CA ALA A 82 4.27 -11.00 10.74
C ALA A 82 3.29 -12.06 10.23
N TYR A 83 2.79 -11.90 9.01
CA TYR A 83 1.87 -12.86 8.37
C TYR A 83 2.60 -13.88 7.48
N GLY A 84 3.93 -13.79 7.33
CA GLY A 84 4.71 -14.70 6.49
C GLY A 84 4.46 -14.53 4.99
N ASN A 85 4.00 -13.36 4.56
CA ASN A 85 3.60 -13.08 3.18
C ASN A 85 4.82 -12.68 2.34
N THR A 86 5.64 -13.66 1.98
CA THR A 86 6.96 -13.45 1.35
C THR A 86 6.88 -12.71 0.02
N GLU A 87 5.87 -12.98 -0.82
CA GLU A 87 5.77 -12.39 -2.16
C GLU A 87 5.45 -10.89 -2.07
N THR A 88 4.48 -10.50 -1.25
CA THR A 88 4.21 -9.09 -1.00
C THR A 88 5.35 -8.39 -0.27
N TRP A 89 6.07 -9.08 0.63
CA TRP A 89 7.28 -8.55 1.27
C TRP A 89 8.39 -8.25 0.25
N GLN A 90 8.65 -9.16 -0.69
CA GLN A 90 9.63 -8.95 -1.76
C GLN A 90 9.25 -7.76 -2.66
N LEU A 91 7.99 -7.67 -3.07
CA LEU A 91 7.51 -6.53 -3.87
C LEU A 91 7.65 -5.19 -3.14
N LEU A 92 7.38 -5.15 -1.83
CA LEU A 92 7.56 -3.95 -1.02
C LEU A 92 9.04 -3.52 -0.99
N LEU A 93 9.97 -4.46 -0.84
CA LEU A 93 11.40 -4.17 -0.85
C LEU A 93 11.90 -3.70 -2.21
N GLU A 94 11.53 -4.39 -3.29
CA GLU A 94 11.91 -4.02 -4.66
C GLU A 94 11.46 -2.59 -4.97
N GLN A 95 10.21 -2.27 -4.65
CA GLN A 95 9.66 -0.95 -4.91
C GLN A 95 10.29 0.13 -4.02
N TYR A 96 10.63 -0.19 -2.77
CA TYR A 96 11.33 0.72 -1.87
C TYR A 96 12.76 0.99 -2.37
N ASP A 97 13.48 -0.03 -2.82
CA ASP A 97 14.83 0.09 -3.38
C ASP A 97 14.82 0.97 -4.63
N ILE A 98 13.90 0.72 -5.59
CA ILE A 98 13.73 1.52 -6.81
C ILE A 98 13.52 3.00 -6.48
N ALA A 99 12.68 3.30 -5.48
CA ALA A 99 12.44 4.69 -5.10
C ALA A 99 13.61 5.34 -4.36
N SER A 100 14.37 4.55 -3.59
CA SER A 100 15.60 5.04 -2.95
C SER A 100 16.70 5.32 -3.97
N ALA A 101 16.81 4.49 -5.02
CA ALA A 101 17.75 4.63 -6.12
C ALA A 101 17.40 5.82 -7.04
N GLY A 102 16.11 6.11 -7.23
CA GLY A 102 15.65 7.30 -7.96
C GLY A 102 15.99 8.64 -7.27
N ASN A 103 16.47 8.61 -6.03
CA ASN A 103 16.78 9.78 -5.20
C ASN A 103 18.29 10.01 -5.01
N THR A 104 19.18 9.32 -5.75
CA THR A 104 20.62 9.61 -5.68
C THR A 104 20.90 11.04 -6.17
N PRO A 105 21.39 11.95 -5.31
CA PRO A 105 21.94 13.21 -5.78
C PRO A 105 23.23 12.86 -6.53
N SER A 106 23.32 13.26 -7.79
CA SER A 106 24.59 13.31 -8.51
C SER A 106 25.52 14.24 -7.74
N TYR A 107 26.55 13.67 -7.10
CA TYR A 107 27.66 14.42 -6.51
C TYR A 107 28.65 14.86 -7.59
#